data_AF-A0A1Q1FKB3-F1
#
_entry.id   AF-A0A1Q1FKB3-F1
#
_cell.length_a   1.000
_cell.length_b   1.000
_cell.length_c   1.000
_cell.angle_alpha   90.00
_cell.angle_beta   90.00
_cell.angle_gamma   90.00
#
_symmetry.space_group_name_H-M   'P 1'
#
loop_
_entity.id
_entity.type
_entity.pdbx_description
1 polymer ?
#
loop_
_entity_poly.entity_id
_entity_poly.type
_entity_poly.pdbx_seq_one_letter_code
_entity_poly.pdbx_strand_id
1 'polypeptide(L)'
;MEGPTMSDQQLPTAHIELYLDCWETFGTAEFSPERCRATLTPPADDGRSDWERGDVERVAETLVAAGLLDRTAERRYQVRLTPDDDLDDWIDHCVSRTASLHEAVQSALGNRDSPASESTGADVVDFEGATYLRIPVTPETTVGDLASALSDTFDANPDHEHVVLTAPADEAAHVQHLADSLCGSDADQLESASLQKVTTQVLGADPDTLTFRLFLTRSDSYPG
;
A
#
# COMPACT_ATOMS: atom_id res chain seq x y z
N MET A 1 15.88 2.93 37.90
CA MET A 1 15.12 3.26 36.68
C MET A 1 14.39 2.00 36.31
N GLU A 2 13.14 1.89 36.76
CA GLU A 2 12.24 0.85 36.28
C GLU A 2 11.71 1.33 34.93
N GLY A 3 12.04 0.59 33.87
CA GLY A 3 11.50 0.86 32.54
C GLY A 3 9.99 0.66 32.53
N PRO A 4 9.24 1.34 31.66
CA PRO A 4 7.81 1.11 31.53
C PRO A 4 7.58 -0.35 31.15
N THR A 5 6.92 -1.11 32.02
CA THR A 5 6.29 -2.38 31.67
C THR A 5 5.34 -2.11 30.51
N MET A 6 5.72 -2.54 29.31
CA MET A 6 4.79 -2.68 28.20
C MET A 6 3.66 -3.56 28.69
N SER A 7 2.48 -2.97 28.91
CA SER A 7 1.27 -3.72 29.17
C SER A 7 1.10 -4.69 28.01
N ASP A 8 1.18 -5.98 28.31
CA ASP A 8 0.87 -7.08 27.41
C ASP A 8 -0.55 -6.84 26.89
N GLN A 9 -0.68 -6.27 25.69
CA GLN A 9 -1.95 -5.89 25.12
C GLN A 9 -2.60 -7.15 24.55
N GLN A 10 -3.07 -8.02 25.44
CA GLN A 10 -3.80 -9.22 25.06
C GLN A 10 -5.10 -8.80 24.37
N LEU A 11 -5.38 -9.41 23.22
CA LEU A 11 -6.68 -9.27 22.56
C LEU A 11 -7.78 -9.67 23.55
N PRO A 12 -8.88 -8.90 23.67
CA PRO A 12 -10.01 -9.31 24.50
C PRO A 12 -10.56 -10.64 24.00
N THR A 13 -10.98 -11.53 24.91
CA THR A 13 -11.51 -12.86 24.57
C THR A 13 -12.60 -12.80 23.49
N ALA A 14 -13.49 -11.81 23.53
CA ALA A 14 -14.54 -11.63 22.53
C ALA A 14 -14.03 -11.38 21.09
N HIS A 15 -12.81 -10.87 20.91
CA HIS A 15 -12.21 -10.68 19.59
C HIS A 15 -11.72 -12.02 19.04
N ILE A 16 -11.13 -12.85 19.92
CA ILE A 16 -10.70 -14.21 19.56
C ILE A 16 -11.91 -15.08 19.24
N GLU A 17 -12.99 -14.98 20.02
CA GLU A 17 -14.25 -15.68 19.71
C GLU A 17 -14.80 -15.28 18.35
N LEU A 18 -14.88 -13.98 18.03
CA LEU A 18 -15.32 -13.55 16.70
C LEU A 18 -14.41 -14.09 15.58
N TYR A 19 -13.10 -14.08 15.78
CA TYR A 19 -12.15 -14.65 14.83
C TYR A 19 -12.41 -16.14 14.58
N LEU A 20 -12.62 -16.92 15.64
CA LEU A 20 -12.94 -18.35 15.54
C LEU A 20 -14.29 -18.55 14.85
N ASP A 21 -15.33 -17.80 15.21
CA ASP A 21 -16.64 -17.88 14.58
C ASP A 21 -16.59 -17.53 13.08
N CYS A 22 -15.78 -16.53 12.72
CA CYS A 22 -15.54 -16.16 11.31
C CYS A 22 -14.81 -17.28 10.56
N TRP A 23 -13.79 -17.89 11.16
CA TRP A 23 -13.07 -19.00 10.55
C TRP A 23 -13.94 -20.25 10.40
N GLU A 24 -14.70 -20.64 11.43
CA GLU A 24 -15.60 -21.79 11.36
C GLU A 24 -16.69 -21.61 10.29
N THR A 25 -17.15 -20.37 10.09
CA THR A 25 -18.27 -20.06 9.18
C THR A 25 -17.81 -19.78 7.75
N PHE A 26 -16.72 -19.02 7.58
CA PHE A 26 -16.26 -18.53 6.28
C PHE A 26 -14.95 -19.17 5.83
N GLY A 27 -14.22 -19.85 6.72
CA GLY A 27 -12.88 -20.35 6.46
C GLY A 27 -11.96 -19.22 6.02
N THR A 28 -11.27 -19.43 4.92
CA THR A 28 -10.42 -18.42 4.26
C THR A 28 -11.15 -17.66 3.15
N ALA A 29 -12.48 -17.72 3.06
CA ALA A 29 -13.23 -16.95 2.08
C ALA A 29 -13.45 -15.51 2.57
N GLU A 30 -13.61 -14.57 1.63
CA GLU A 30 -13.94 -13.19 1.97
C GLU A 30 -15.33 -13.06 2.63
N PHE A 31 -15.42 -12.18 3.61
CA PHE A 31 -16.66 -11.79 4.27
C PHE A 31 -16.72 -10.29 4.54
N SER A 32 -17.93 -9.77 4.73
CA SER A 32 -18.17 -8.38 5.16
C SER A 32 -18.73 -8.35 6.59
N PRO A 33 -18.61 -7.22 7.32
CA PRO A 33 -19.20 -7.08 8.64
C PRO A 33 -20.71 -7.32 8.66
N GLU A 34 -21.44 -6.93 7.61
CA GLU A 34 -22.88 -7.14 7.50
C GLU A 34 -23.21 -8.63 7.35
N ARG A 35 -22.43 -9.36 6.55
CA ARG A 35 -22.60 -10.81 6.37
C ARG A 35 -22.23 -11.56 7.64
N CYS A 36 -21.15 -11.14 8.31
CA CYS A 36 -20.71 -11.65 9.60
C CYS A 36 -21.83 -11.48 10.65
N ARG A 37 -22.38 -10.27 10.81
CA ARG A 37 -23.56 -10.02 11.66
C ARG A 37 -24.74 -10.93 11.29
N ALA A 38 -25.12 -10.99 10.01
CA ALA A 38 -26.29 -11.77 9.59
C ALA A 38 -26.15 -13.27 9.83
N THR A 39 -24.93 -13.80 9.81
CA THR A 39 -24.67 -15.26 9.87
C THR A 39 -24.31 -15.72 11.28
N LEU A 40 -23.62 -14.88 12.06
CA LEU A 40 -23.12 -15.22 13.39
C LEU A 40 -24.04 -14.75 14.53
N THR A 41 -25.07 -13.95 14.27
CA THR A 41 -26.03 -13.56 15.32
C THR A 41 -26.82 -14.81 15.78
N PRO A 42 -26.65 -15.27 17.04
CA PRO A 42 -27.46 -16.37 17.55
C PRO A 42 -28.93 -15.93 17.73
N PRO A 43 -29.89 -16.86 17.74
CA PRO A 43 -31.23 -16.55 18.23
C PRO A 43 -31.13 -16.01 19.68
N ALA A 44 -31.90 -14.95 19.97
CA ALA A 44 -31.75 -14.00 21.08
C ALA A 44 -31.79 -14.51 22.54
N ASP A 45 -31.46 -15.77 22.82
CA ASP A 45 -31.61 -16.42 24.14
C ASP A 45 -30.29 -16.95 24.75
N ASP A 46 -29.20 -16.96 23.97
CA ASP A 46 -27.91 -17.46 24.43
C ASP A 46 -27.01 -16.26 24.73
N GLY A 47 -26.73 -15.98 26.01
CA GLY A 47 -25.92 -14.84 26.49
C GLY A 47 -24.43 -14.86 26.09
N ARG A 48 -24.12 -15.16 24.83
CA ARG A 48 -22.85 -15.05 24.12
C ARG A 48 -23.12 -13.96 23.06
N SER A 49 -22.61 -12.73 23.10
CA SER A 49 -21.19 -12.36 23.19
C SER A 49 -21.08 -10.83 23.27
N ASP A 50 -20.11 -10.27 24.00
CA ASP A 50 -19.95 -8.81 24.15
C ASP A 50 -19.61 -8.06 22.84
N TRP A 51 -19.22 -8.77 21.77
CA TRP A 51 -19.06 -8.16 20.44
C TRP A 51 -20.39 -7.76 19.79
N GLU A 52 -21.54 -8.28 20.24
CA GLU A 52 -22.87 -7.87 19.80
C GLU A 52 -23.21 -6.42 20.21
N ARG A 53 -22.59 -5.92 21.29
CA ARG A 53 -22.65 -4.50 21.69
C ARG A 53 -21.63 -3.63 20.94
N GLY A 54 -20.64 -4.25 20.31
CA GLY A 54 -19.57 -3.60 19.58
C GLY A 54 -19.85 -3.49 18.09
N ASP A 55 -19.22 -2.51 17.45
CA ASP A 55 -19.19 -2.45 16.01
C ASP A 55 -18.30 -3.59 15.47
N VAL A 56 -18.90 -4.68 14.97
CA VAL A 56 -18.19 -5.80 14.28
C VAL A 56 -17.09 -5.32 13.35
N GLU A 57 -17.30 -4.21 12.66
CA GLU A 57 -16.26 -3.60 11.83
C GLU A 57 -15.04 -3.17 12.65
N ARG A 58 -15.24 -2.48 13.78
CA ARG A 58 -14.14 -2.10 14.69
C ARG A 58 -13.40 -3.31 15.26
N VAL A 59 -14.11 -4.40 15.53
CA VAL A 59 -13.50 -5.66 15.99
C VAL A 59 -12.68 -6.28 14.86
N ALA A 60 -13.22 -6.33 13.65
CA ALA A 60 -12.50 -6.81 12.46
C ALA A 60 -11.24 -5.98 12.19
N GLU A 61 -11.31 -4.65 12.25
CA GLU A 61 -10.14 -3.77 12.12
C GLU A 61 -9.09 -4.02 13.22
N THR A 62 -9.52 -4.36 14.45
CA THR A 62 -8.60 -4.74 15.53
C THR A 62 -7.92 -6.08 15.24
N LEU A 63 -8.66 -7.05 14.68
CA LEU A 63 -8.12 -8.34 14.25
C LEU A 63 -7.18 -8.20 13.05
N VAL A 64 -7.45 -7.26 12.14
CA VAL A 64 -6.53 -6.88 11.05
C VAL A 64 -5.26 -6.26 11.61
N ALA A 65 -5.37 -5.37 12.60
CA ALA A 65 -4.21 -4.77 13.26
C ALA A 65 -3.34 -5.86 13.94
N ALA A 66 -3.98 -6.89 14.49
CA ALA A 66 -3.32 -8.04 15.10
C ALA A 66 -2.78 -9.08 14.10
N GLY A 67 -3.06 -8.94 12.79
CA GLY A 67 -2.58 -9.86 11.75
C GLY A 67 -3.36 -11.17 11.62
N LEU A 68 -4.53 -11.28 12.26
CA LEU A 68 -5.40 -12.47 12.17
C LEU A 68 -6.28 -12.43 10.92
N LEU A 69 -6.65 -11.23 10.48
CA LEU A 69 -7.42 -10.98 9.27
C LEU A 69 -6.63 -10.09 8.30
N ASP A 70 -6.88 -10.25 7.01
CA ASP A 70 -6.50 -9.31 5.97
C ASP A 70 -7.72 -8.50 5.50
N ARG A 71 -7.48 -7.26 5.09
CA ARG A 71 -8.49 -6.41 4.43
C ARG A 71 -8.24 -6.41 2.93
N THR A 72 -9.14 -7.02 2.15
CA THR A 72 -8.94 -7.25 0.71
C THR A 72 -9.54 -6.16 -0.18
N ALA A 73 -10.57 -5.46 0.30
CA ALA A 73 -11.22 -4.34 -0.37
C ALA A 73 -11.90 -3.44 0.68
N GLU A 74 -12.58 -2.38 0.24
CA GLU A 74 -13.39 -1.55 1.13
C GLU A 74 -14.39 -2.44 1.92
N ARG A 75 -14.12 -2.57 3.22
CA ARG A 75 -14.97 -3.28 4.20
C ARG A 75 -15.13 -4.77 3.93
N ARG A 76 -14.14 -5.41 3.31
CA ARG A 76 -14.05 -6.87 3.17
C ARG A 76 -12.84 -7.42 3.88
N TYR A 77 -13.04 -8.55 4.54
CA TYR A 77 -12.06 -9.20 5.38
C TYR A 77 -11.94 -10.66 5.00
N GLN A 78 -10.75 -11.22 5.24
CA GLN A 78 -10.46 -12.64 5.03
C GLN A 78 -9.58 -13.14 6.18
N VAL A 79 -9.81 -14.38 6.62
CA VAL A 79 -8.91 -15.03 7.58
C VAL A 79 -7.56 -15.27 6.92
N ARG A 80 -6.50 -14.72 7.54
CA ARG A 80 -5.13 -14.82 7.04
C ARG A 80 -4.38 -15.99 7.65
N LEU A 81 -4.43 -16.10 8.97
CA LEU A 81 -3.88 -17.23 9.73
C LEU A 81 -5.04 -18.09 10.21
N THR A 82 -4.97 -19.39 9.99
CA THR A 82 -5.96 -20.35 10.49
C THR A 82 -5.55 -20.86 11.88
N PRO A 83 -6.51 -21.27 12.73
CA PRO A 83 -6.20 -21.89 14.02
C PRO A 83 -5.46 -23.23 13.91
N ASP A 84 -5.51 -23.86 12.73
CA ASP A 84 -4.85 -25.12 12.42
C ASP A 84 -3.41 -24.93 11.90
N ASP A 85 -3.02 -23.69 11.54
CA ASP A 85 -1.65 -23.37 11.13
C ASP A 85 -0.71 -23.58 12.31
N ASP A 86 0.53 -24.00 12.02
CA ASP A 86 1.50 -24.24 13.09
C ASP A 86 2.08 -22.93 13.64
N LEU A 87 2.74 -23.02 14.79
CA LEU A 87 3.31 -21.82 15.43
C LEU A 87 4.39 -21.15 14.55
N ASP A 88 5.09 -21.92 13.71
CA ASP A 88 6.15 -21.39 12.86
C ASP A 88 5.54 -20.52 11.75
N ASP A 89 4.43 -20.93 11.14
CA ASP A 89 3.66 -20.12 10.17
C ASP A 89 3.19 -18.79 10.78
N TRP A 90 2.71 -18.83 12.03
CA TRP A 90 2.29 -17.64 12.77
C TRP A 90 3.47 -16.68 13.05
N ILE A 91 4.63 -17.24 13.41
CA ILE A 91 5.85 -16.45 13.65
C ILE A 91 6.34 -15.83 12.35
N ASP A 92 6.42 -16.60 11.28
CA ASP A 92 6.91 -16.12 9.97
C ASP A 92 6.04 -14.97 9.45
N HIS A 93 4.72 -15.07 9.62
CA HIS A 93 3.82 -13.96 9.29
C HIS A 93 4.07 -12.71 10.12
N CYS A 94 4.22 -12.86 11.44
CA CYS A 94 4.53 -11.74 12.34
C CYS A 94 5.86 -11.07 11.98
N VAL A 95 6.88 -11.86 11.64
CA VAL A 95 8.22 -11.38 11.25
C VAL A 95 8.12 -10.60 9.94
N SER A 96 7.47 -11.15 8.92
CA SER A 96 7.29 -10.50 7.62
C SER A 96 6.58 -9.15 7.77
N ARG A 97 5.46 -9.11 8.50
CA ARG A 97 4.72 -7.87 8.76
C ARG A 97 5.54 -6.85 9.53
N THR A 98 6.28 -7.29 10.54
CA THR A 98 7.13 -6.40 11.34
C THR A 98 8.29 -5.85 10.50
N ALA A 99 8.86 -6.66 9.61
CA ALA A 99 9.90 -6.22 8.68
C ALA A 99 9.36 -5.14 7.73
N SER A 100 8.21 -5.36 7.09
CA SER A 100 7.59 -4.37 6.20
C SER A 100 7.23 -3.07 6.94
N LEU A 101 6.71 -3.16 8.18
CA LEU A 101 6.44 -1.98 9.00
C LEU A 101 7.74 -1.25 9.37
N HIS A 102 8.77 -1.99 9.75
CA HIS A 102 10.08 -1.42 10.06
C HIS A 102 10.66 -0.70 8.84
N GLU A 103 10.60 -1.29 7.65
CA GLU A 103 11.01 -0.65 6.41
C GLU A 103 10.21 0.61 6.09
N ALA A 104 8.88 0.58 6.25
CA ALA A 104 8.03 1.76 6.07
C ALA A 104 8.39 2.87 7.06
N VAL A 105 8.65 2.53 8.33
CA VAL A 105 9.09 3.48 9.36
C VAL A 105 10.50 4.00 9.07
N GLN A 106 11.45 3.17 8.68
CA GLN A 106 12.81 3.60 8.32
C GLN A 106 12.80 4.47 7.07
N SER A 107 11.95 4.17 6.09
CA SER A 107 11.73 5.02 4.91
C SER A 107 11.16 6.37 5.33
N ALA A 108 10.12 6.39 6.18
CA ALA A 108 9.56 7.61 6.72
C ALA A 108 10.54 8.41 7.60
N LEU A 109 11.41 7.73 8.36
CA LEU A 109 12.46 8.34 9.18
C LEU A 109 13.61 8.87 8.33
N GLY A 110 14.04 8.16 7.28
CA GLY A 110 15.00 8.68 6.30
C GLY A 110 14.50 9.95 5.62
N ASN A 111 13.19 10.04 5.40
CA ASN A 111 12.53 11.26 4.92
C ASN A 111 12.44 12.37 6.00
N ARG A 112 12.62 12.04 7.29
CA ARG A 112 12.44 12.96 8.44
C ARG A 112 13.75 13.44 9.08
N ASP A 113 14.79 12.61 9.10
CA ASP A 113 16.12 12.89 9.66
C ASP A 113 17.10 13.47 8.64
N SER A 114 16.66 13.69 7.40
CA SER A 114 17.36 14.62 6.51
C SER A 114 17.28 16.01 7.13
N PRO A 115 18.41 16.61 7.57
CA PRO A 115 18.39 17.92 8.22
C PRO A 115 17.74 18.91 7.26
N ALA A 116 16.86 19.75 7.80
CA ALA A 116 16.21 20.85 7.13
C ALA A 116 17.26 21.78 6.48
N SER A 117 17.69 21.42 5.28
CA SER A 117 18.15 22.37 4.29
C SER A 117 16.86 22.97 3.75
N GLU A 118 16.67 24.26 4.00
CA GLU A 118 15.58 25.05 3.44
C GLU A 118 15.45 24.75 1.93
N SER A 119 14.41 24.00 1.54
CA SER A 119 13.73 24.03 0.23
C SER A 119 12.94 22.72 0.02
N THR A 120 11.62 22.82 -0.19
CA THR A 120 10.87 22.09 -1.24
C THR A 120 11.69 21.04 -2.02
N GLY A 121 11.44 19.72 -1.88
CA GLY A 121 12.26 18.76 -2.65
C GLY A 121 12.10 17.24 -2.49
N ALA A 122 11.07 16.69 -1.84
CA ALA A 122 10.83 15.23 -1.90
C ALA A 122 10.19 14.79 -3.23
N ASP A 123 9.64 15.74 -3.98
CA ASP A 123 9.00 15.55 -5.28
C ASP A 123 9.97 15.67 -6.45
N VAL A 124 11.29 15.70 -6.21
CA VAL A 124 12.27 16.07 -7.25
C VAL A 124 13.47 15.11 -7.27
N VAL A 125 13.88 14.65 -8.45
CA VAL A 125 15.00 13.74 -8.70
C VAL A 125 15.89 14.30 -9.79
N ASP A 126 17.15 14.56 -9.49
CA ASP A 126 18.13 14.94 -10.50
C ASP A 126 18.74 13.72 -11.19
N PHE A 127 18.70 13.70 -12.52
CA PHE A 127 19.27 12.64 -13.34
C PHE A 127 19.82 13.21 -14.65
N GLU A 128 21.08 12.90 -14.96
CA GLU A 128 21.79 13.35 -16.18
C GLU A 128 21.74 14.87 -16.44
N GLY A 129 21.71 15.67 -15.37
CA GLY A 129 21.67 17.13 -15.45
C GLY A 129 20.27 17.72 -15.70
N ALA A 130 19.24 16.88 -15.70
CA ALA A 130 17.84 17.30 -15.71
C ALA A 130 17.16 16.97 -14.37
N THR A 131 16.14 17.76 -14.04
CA THR A 131 15.42 17.70 -12.77
C THR A 131 14.02 17.16 -13.02
N TYR A 132 13.72 15.99 -12.49
CA TYR A 132 12.48 15.23 -12.70
C TYR A 132 11.55 15.32 -11.51
N LEU A 133 10.26 15.51 -11.74
CA LEU A 133 9.27 15.41 -10.68
C LEU A 133 8.92 13.95 -10.39
N ARG A 134 8.96 13.54 -9.14
CA ARG A 134 8.75 12.15 -8.72
C ARG A 134 7.27 11.82 -8.60
N ILE A 135 6.86 10.72 -9.23
CA ILE A 135 5.52 10.13 -9.09
C ILE A 135 5.66 8.67 -8.62
N PRO A 136 5.18 8.33 -7.41
CA PRO A 136 5.16 6.94 -6.96
C PRO A 136 4.07 6.14 -7.68
N VAL A 137 4.38 4.88 -8.01
CA VAL A 137 3.43 3.93 -8.62
C VAL A 137 3.31 2.72 -7.70
N THR A 138 2.08 2.33 -7.42
CA THR A 138 1.72 1.13 -6.64
C THR A 138 1.16 0.04 -7.56
N PRO A 139 1.09 -1.23 -7.12
CA PRO A 139 0.52 -2.32 -7.93
C PRO A 139 -0.96 -2.11 -8.30
N GLU A 140 -1.66 -1.27 -7.54
CA GLU A 140 -3.08 -0.93 -7.73
C GLU A 140 -3.27 0.26 -8.67
N THR A 141 -2.19 0.97 -9.04
CA THR A 141 -2.25 2.18 -9.86
C THR A 141 -2.74 1.84 -11.27
N THR A 142 -3.81 2.50 -11.71
CA THR A 142 -4.30 2.34 -13.08
C THR A 142 -3.72 3.41 -14.00
N VAL A 143 -3.89 3.21 -15.32
CA VAL A 143 -3.52 4.23 -16.33
C VAL A 143 -4.26 5.54 -16.08
N GLY A 144 -5.53 5.47 -15.66
CA GLY A 144 -6.34 6.65 -15.34
C GLY A 144 -5.82 7.41 -14.13
N ASP A 145 -5.48 6.70 -13.05
CA ASP A 145 -4.92 7.32 -11.85
C ASP A 145 -3.59 8.01 -12.15
N LEU A 146 -2.74 7.34 -12.93
CA LEU A 146 -1.45 7.90 -13.33
C LEU A 146 -1.62 9.12 -14.26
N ALA A 147 -2.57 9.08 -15.19
CA ALA A 147 -2.90 10.21 -16.06
C ALA A 147 -3.37 11.44 -15.27
N SER A 148 -4.24 11.24 -14.27
CA SER A 148 -4.69 12.29 -13.37
C SER A 148 -3.53 12.85 -12.55
N ALA A 149 -2.70 11.97 -11.95
CA ALA A 149 -1.55 12.39 -11.17
C ALA A 149 -0.54 13.20 -11.99
N LEU A 150 -0.27 12.80 -13.24
CA LEU A 150 0.57 13.54 -14.18
C LEU A 150 -0.01 14.91 -14.51
N SER A 151 -1.31 14.99 -14.79
CA SER A 151 -1.98 16.26 -15.08
C SER A 151 -1.90 17.22 -13.90
N ASP A 152 -2.23 16.75 -12.70
CA ASP A 152 -2.14 17.54 -11.47
C ASP A 152 -0.70 18.00 -11.21
N THR A 153 0.28 17.14 -11.48
CA THR A 153 1.70 17.45 -11.30
C THR A 153 2.17 18.55 -12.25
N PHE A 154 1.80 18.48 -13.53
CA PHE A 154 2.15 19.51 -14.52
C PHE A 154 1.37 20.82 -14.33
N ASP A 155 0.10 20.74 -13.92
CA ASP A 155 -0.69 21.93 -13.60
C ASP A 155 -0.13 22.68 -12.39
N ALA A 156 0.38 21.95 -11.40
CA ALA A 156 1.08 22.54 -10.26
C ALA A 156 2.48 23.07 -10.61
N ASN A 157 3.13 22.51 -11.62
CA ASN A 157 4.51 22.83 -12.02
C ASN A 157 4.61 23.07 -13.54
N PRO A 158 4.06 24.18 -14.06
CA PRO A 158 3.94 24.41 -15.50
C PRO A 158 5.28 24.53 -16.23
N ASP A 159 6.35 24.90 -15.52
CA ASP A 159 7.71 25.02 -16.07
C ASP A 159 8.50 23.70 -16.06
N HIS A 160 7.93 22.62 -15.49
CA HIS A 160 8.55 21.30 -15.48
C HIS A 160 8.05 20.41 -16.60
N GLU A 161 8.99 19.76 -17.28
CA GLU A 161 8.71 18.91 -18.45
C GLU A 161 9.08 17.45 -18.23
N HIS A 162 9.70 17.16 -17.08
CA HIS A 162 10.34 15.90 -16.77
C HIS A 162 9.71 15.29 -15.52
N VAL A 163 9.34 14.01 -15.60
CA VAL A 163 8.77 13.25 -14.47
C VAL A 163 9.41 11.87 -14.39
N VAL A 164 9.53 11.33 -13.18
CA VAL A 164 10.06 9.99 -12.94
C VAL A 164 9.05 9.16 -12.17
N LEU A 165 8.65 8.03 -12.77
CA LEU A 165 7.83 7.03 -12.12
C LEU A 165 8.72 6.15 -11.23
N THR A 166 8.31 5.91 -9.99
CA THR A 166 9.08 5.11 -9.03
C THR A 166 8.25 4.00 -8.42
N ALA A 167 8.76 2.77 -8.40
CA ALA A 167 8.12 1.60 -7.79
C ALA A 167 9.18 0.60 -7.28
N PRO A 168 8.78 -0.39 -6.45
CA PRO A 168 9.58 -1.60 -6.22
C PRO A 168 10.00 -2.28 -7.54
N ALA A 169 11.14 -2.97 -7.56
CA ALA A 169 11.70 -3.53 -8.79
C ALA A 169 10.92 -4.73 -9.36
N ASP A 170 10.22 -5.47 -8.51
CA ASP A 170 9.27 -6.52 -8.90
C ASP A 170 8.06 -5.94 -9.67
N GLU A 171 7.73 -4.66 -9.44
CA GLU A 171 6.67 -3.93 -10.16
C GLU A 171 7.15 -3.26 -11.47
N ALA A 172 8.40 -3.48 -11.90
CA ALA A 172 8.95 -2.84 -13.10
C ALA A 172 8.11 -3.10 -14.37
N ALA A 173 7.56 -4.30 -14.51
CA ALA A 173 6.71 -4.66 -15.64
C ALA A 173 5.39 -3.88 -15.65
N HIS A 174 4.79 -3.67 -14.48
CA HIS A 174 3.57 -2.89 -14.33
C HIS A 174 3.82 -1.41 -14.69
N VAL A 175 4.88 -0.81 -14.16
CA VAL A 175 5.26 0.58 -14.48
C VAL A 175 5.55 0.75 -15.98
N GLN A 176 6.23 -0.22 -16.60
CA GLN A 176 6.49 -0.21 -18.05
C GLN A 176 5.19 -0.21 -18.85
N HIS A 177 4.24 -1.09 -18.49
CA HIS A 177 2.94 -1.18 -19.15
C HIS A 177 2.14 0.11 -19.02
N LEU A 178 2.09 0.71 -17.83
CA LEU A 178 1.42 1.99 -17.61
C LEU A 178 2.04 3.09 -18.50
N ALA A 179 3.37 3.18 -18.50
CA ALA A 179 4.07 4.18 -19.29
C ALA A 179 3.91 3.92 -20.81
N ASP A 180 3.87 2.67 -21.26
CA ASP A 180 3.59 2.34 -22.67
C ASP A 180 2.16 2.76 -23.06
N SER A 181 1.19 2.54 -22.17
CA SER A 181 -0.20 2.92 -22.39
C SER A 181 -0.36 4.45 -22.48
N LEU A 182 0.42 5.20 -21.70
CA LEU A 182 0.43 6.66 -21.72
C LEU A 182 1.20 7.26 -22.90
N CYS A 183 2.28 6.62 -23.33
CA CYS A 183 3.08 7.08 -24.48
C CYS A 183 2.52 6.58 -25.83
N GLY A 184 1.60 5.61 -25.81
CA GLY A 184 1.01 4.99 -26.99
C GLY A 184 -0.07 5.83 -27.66
N SER A 185 -0.24 5.63 -28.97
CA SER A 185 -1.20 6.34 -29.83
C SER A 185 -2.69 6.03 -29.59
N ASP A 186 -3.01 5.14 -28.64
CA ASP A 186 -4.40 4.86 -28.21
C ASP A 186 -4.86 5.80 -27.07
N ALA A 187 -4.02 6.78 -26.68
CA ALA A 187 -4.35 7.81 -25.70
C ALA A 187 -5.27 8.90 -26.29
N ASP A 188 -6.42 8.51 -26.85
CA ASP A 188 -7.51 9.44 -27.24
C ASP A 188 -8.17 10.15 -26.02
N GLN A 189 -7.63 9.95 -24.81
CA GLN A 189 -8.17 10.49 -23.54
C GLN A 189 -7.26 11.50 -22.84
N LEU A 190 -6.06 11.79 -23.34
CA LEU A 190 -5.18 12.81 -22.77
C LEU A 190 -4.96 13.93 -23.78
N GLU A 191 -5.79 14.97 -23.71
CA GLU A 191 -5.56 16.24 -24.44
C GLU A 191 -4.31 17.00 -23.93
N SER A 192 -3.59 16.47 -22.94
CA SER A 192 -2.56 17.16 -22.19
C SER A 192 -1.24 16.40 -22.24
N ALA A 193 -0.42 16.74 -23.24
CA ALA A 193 0.99 16.38 -23.42
C ALA A 193 1.32 14.94 -23.83
N SER A 194 1.86 14.78 -25.03
CA SER A 194 2.52 13.57 -25.48
C SER A 194 3.78 13.31 -24.63
N LEU A 195 3.83 12.21 -23.89
CA LEU A 195 4.99 11.83 -23.09
C LEU A 195 5.90 10.87 -23.88
N GLN A 196 7.21 10.94 -23.60
CA GLN A 196 8.21 10.04 -24.16
C GLN A 196 9.03 9.40 -23.05
N LYS A 197 9.27 8.09 -23.20
CA LYS A 197 10.21 7.35 -22.35
C LYS A 197 11.64 7.77 -22.67
N VAL A 198 12.35 8.26 -21.66
CA VAL A 198 13.76 8.64 -21.76
C VAL A 198 14.64 7.43 -21.45
N THR A 199 14.52 6.88 -20.24
CA THR A 199 15.31 5.74 -19.78
C THR A 199 14.69 5.06 -18.56
N THR A 200 15.29 3.97 -18.11
CA THR A 200 14.93 3.28 -16.87
C THR A 200 16.17 2.98 -16.04
N GLN A 201 16.00 2.91 -14.73
CA GLN A 201 17.07 2.59 -13.80
C GLN A 201 16.54 1.70 -12.68
N VAL A 202 17.33 0.71 -12.27
CA VAL A 202 17.09 -0.04 -11.03
C VAL A 202 18.17 0.38 -10.04
N LEU A 203 17.76 0.80 -8.84
CA LEU A 203 18.66 1.27 -7.78
C LEU A 203 18.39 0.53 -6.49
N GLY A 204 19.46 0.12 -5.82
CA GLY A 204 19.41 -0.46 -4.48
C GLY A 204 20.70 -1.20 -4.17
N ALA A 205 21.10 -1.21 -2.91
CA ALA A 205 22.26 -1.97 -2.45
C ALA A 205 21.92 -3.42 -2.12
N ASP A 206 20.64 -3.69 -1.86
CA ASP A 206 20.10 -4.99 -1.48
C ASP A 206 19.15 -5.48 -2.59
N PRO A 207 19.33 -6.72 -3.10
CA PRO A 207 18.44 -7.30 -4.11
C PRO A 207 16.96 -7.33 -3.71
N ASP A 208 16.65 -7.36 -2.42
CA ASP A 208 15.26 -7.44 -1.92
C ASP A 208 14.60 -6.06 -1.77
N THR A 209 15.36 -4.96 -1.91
CA THR A 209 14.84 -3.57 -1.78
C THR A 209 15.12 -2.70 -3.01
N LEU A 210 15.30 -3.34 -4.16
CA LEU A 210 15.55 -2.64 -5.42
C LEU A 210 14.36 -1.74 -5.79
N THR A 211 14.65 -0.51 -6.20
CA THR A 211 13.70 0.48 -6.71
C THR A 211 13.85 0.61 -8.22
N PHE A 212 12.77 0.41 -8.96
CA PHE A 212 12.68 0.73 -10.38
C PHE A 212 12.28 2.19 -10.58
N ARG A 213 12.95 2.85 -11.51
CA ARG A 213 12.70 4.23 -11.95
C ARG A 213 12.49 4.25 -13.45
N LEU A 214 11.46 4.94 -13.92
CA LEU A 214 11.20 5.17 -15.34
C LEU A 214 11.06 6.68 -15.58
N PHE A 215 11.95 7.21 -16.40
CA PHE A 215 12.05 8.64 -16.68
C PHE A 215 11.23 8.98 -17.93
N LEU A 216 10.38 9.99 -17.81
CA LEU A 216 9.49 10.49 -18.85
C LEU A 216 9.74 11.99 -19.09
N THR A 217 9.55 12.42 -20.33
CA THR A 217 9.59 13.84 -20.73
C THR A 217 8.40 14.19 -21.61
N ARG A 218 7.92 15.44 -21.55
CA ARG A 218 6.97 15.96 -22.55
C ARG A 218 7.65 16.07 -23.92
N SER A 219 6.94 15.70 -24.98
CA SER A 219 7.47 15.65 -26.35
C SER A 219 7.66 17.03 -26.97
N ASP A 220 7.02 18.07 -26.43
CA ASP A 220 7.17 19.46 -26.91
C ASP A 220 8.57 20.04 -26.65
N SER A 221 9.39 19.32 -25.89
CA SER A 221 10.62 19.79 -25.26
C SER A 221 11.90 19.17 -25.85
N TYR A 222 11.79 18.27 -26.84
CA TYR A 222 12.95 17.63 -27.46
C TYR A 222 13.30 18.30 -28.79
N PRO A 223 14.36 19.14 -28.88
CA PRO A 223 14.93 19.49 -30.17
C PRO A 223 15.60 18.22 -30.71
N GLY A 224 15.09 17.71 -31.83
CA GLY A 224 15.75 16.64 -32.58
C GLY A 224 17.13 17.02 -33.10
#